data_AF-A0A2V5M0Z9-F1
#
_entry.id   AF-A0A2V5M0Z9-F1
#
_cell.length_a   1.000
_cell.length_b   1.000
_cell.length_c   1.000
_cell.angle_alpha   90.00
_cell.angle_beta   90.00
_cell.angle_gamma   90.00
#
_symmetry.space_group_name_H-M   'P 1'
#
loop_
_entity.id
_entity.type
_entity.pdbx_description
1 polymer ?
#
loop_
_entity_poly.entity_id
_entity_poly.type
_entity_poly.pdbx_seq_one_letter_code
_entity_poly.pdbx_strand_id
1 'polypeptide(L)'
;MPEEEAIERAHEDEREGKSPSTQAGEFVREEMEHIREGEHGARSPEQAIAIGLSKARRAGVKLPPPKRGKERTKRQAKRDLAKGRTARRRKPSAKRSRATKRALKRESRRSASKKALSRHAKRVARQRSALSRSAAAKKAARTRRRRR
;
A
#
# COMPACT_ATOMS: atom_id res chain seq x y z
N MET A 1 -6.72 11.89 2.08
CA MET A 1 -5.74 11.72 0.98
C MET A 1 -4.43 11.33 1.64
N PRO A 2 -3.47 10.69 0.95
CA PRO A 2 -2.16 10.46 1.56
C PRO A 2 -1.52 11.80 1.92
N GLU A 3 -0.69 11.78 2.95
CA GLU A 3 0.14 12.89 3.39
C GLU A 3 1.17 13.27 2.32
N GLU A 4 1.58 14.53 2.33
CA GLU A 4 2.57 15.06 1.39
C GLU A 4 3.90 14.30 1.51
N GLU A 5 4.30 13.96 2.74
CA GLU A 5 5.53 13.19 2.97
C GLU A 5 5.53 11.82 2.27
N ALA A 6 4.40 11.09 2.28
CA ALA A 6 4.31 9.79 1.63
C ALA A 6 4.43 9.90 0.10
N ILE A 7 3.96 11.01 -0.47
CA ILE A 7 4.09 11.34 -1.89
C ILE A 7 5.55 11.68 -2.21
N GLU A 8 6.19 12.51 -1.39
CA GLU A 8 7.60 12.90 -1.57
C GLU A 8 8.54 11.70 -1.51
N ARG A 9 8.39 10.82 -0.50
CA ARG A 9 9.17 9.59 -0.38
C ARG A 9 8.94 8.67 -1.58
N ALA A 10 7.72 8.57 -2.09
CA ALA A 10 7.43 7.80 -3.29
C ALA A 10 8.08 8.39 -4.56
N HIS A 11 8.18 9.72 -4.66
CA HIS A 11 8.89 10.39 -5.76
C HIS A 11 10.40 10.25 -5.64
N GLU A 12 10.95 10.30 -4.42
CA GLU A 12 12.36 9.97 -4.18
C GLU A 12 12.66 8.54 -4.64
N ASP A 13 11.79 7.59 -4.27
CA ASP A 13 11.91 6.21 -4.73
C ASP A 13 11.86 6.09 -6.26
N GLU A 14 11.02 6.88 -6.93
CA GLU A 14 10.95 6.95 -8.38
C GLU A 14 12.24 7.53 -9.00
N ARG A 15 12.77 8.62 -8.44
CA ARG A 15 14.05 9.23 -8.87
C ARG A 15 15.22 8.28 -8.71
N GLU A 16 15.22 7.47 -7.65
CA GLU A 16 16.21 6.39 -7.46
C GLU A 16 16.03 5.22 -8.44
N GLY A 17 14.95 5.20 -9.23
CA GLY A 17 14.62 4.11 -10.14
C GLY A 17 14.15 2.84 -9.43
N LYS A 18 13.60 2.96 -8.21
CA LYS A 18 12.98 1.83 -7.51
C LYS A 18 11.68 1.43 -8.19
N SER A 19 11.28 0.17 -8.02
CA SER A 19 10.08 -0.37 -8.67
C SER A 19 8.78 0.24 -8.12
N PRO A 20 7.67 0.23 -8.89
CA PRO A 20 6.38 0.74 -8.43
C PRO A 20 5.85 0.09 -7.15
N SER A 21 6.20 -1.18 -6.89
CA SER A 21 5.85 -1.86 -5.63
C SER A 21 6.64 -1.35 -4.43
N THR A 22 7.83 -0.79 -4.64
CA THR A 22 8.66 -0.18 -3.60
C THR A 22 8.11 1.21 -3.28
N GLN A 23 7.87 2.03 -4.30
CA GLN A 23 7.20 3.33 -4.18
C GLN A 23 5.85 3.21 -3.45
N ALA A 24 5.03 2.22 -3.81
CA ALA A 24 3.76 1.96 -3.14
C ALA A 24 3.91 1.52 -1.67
N GLY A 25 5.10 1.07 -1.28
CA GLY A 25 5.44 0.70 0.09
C GLY A 25 5.39 1.87 1.06
N GLU A 26 5.71 3.09 0.60
CA GLU A 26 5.64 4.31 1.42
C GLU A 26 4.21 4.61 1.88
N PHE A 27 3.23 4.46 1.00
CA PHE A 27 1.81 4.60 1.34
C PHE A 27 1.29 3.49 2.26
N VAL A 28 1.85 2.29 2.15
CA VAL A 28 1.52 1.18 3.06
C VAL A 28 2.13 1.43 4.44
N ARG A 29 3.34 1.99 4.49
CA ARG A 29 4.00 2.37 5.73
C ARG A 29 3.21 3.45 6.47
N GLU A 30 2.86 4.53 5.77
CA GLU A 30 2.01 5.62 6.26
C GLU A 30 0.69 5.06 6.81
N GLU A 31 -0.02 4.20 6.07
CA GLU A 31 -1.27 3.59 6.53
C GLU A 31 -1.09 2.76 7.81
N MET A 32 0.06 2.11 7.99
CA MET A 32 0.36 1.37 9.22
C MET A 32 0.67 2.31 10.38
N GLU A 33 1.29 3.45 10.13
CA GLU A 33 1.55 4.52 11.11
C GLU A 33 0.23 5.15 11.58
N HIS A 34 -0.67 5.53 10.66
CA HIS A 34 -2.02 6.03 10.99
C HIS A 34 -2.81 5.05 11.88
N ILE A 35 -2.68 3.75 11.65
CA ILE A 35 -3.34 2.73 12.48
C ILE A 35 -2.71 2.64 13.88
N ARG A 36 -1.38 2.78 13.99
CA ARG A 36 -0.66 2.71 15.27
C ARG A 36 -0.92 3.94 16.12
N GLU A 37 -0.89 5.13 15.51
CA GLU A 37 -1.23 6.42 16.14
C GLU A 37 -2.72 6.50 16.50
N GLY A 38 -3.53 5.67 15.84
CA GLY A 38 -4.89 5.43 16.21
C GLY A 38 -5.90 6.35 15.56
N GLU A 39 -5.53 6.96 14.43
CA GLU A 39 -6.44 7.70 13.57
C GLU A 39 -7.67 6.88 13.16
N HIS A 40 -7.42 5.60 12.87
CA HIS A 40 -8.40 4.56 12.57
C HIS A 40 -7.81 3.17 12.81
N GLY A 41 -8.63 2.11 12.74
CA GLY A 41 -8.19 0.72 12.79
C GLY A 41 -8.34 0.01 11.44
N ALA A 42 -7.98 -1.28 11.42
CA ALA A 42 -8.25 -2.18 10.30
C ALA A 42 -8.57 -3.59 10.82
N ARG A 43 -9.51 -4.28 10.15
CA ARG A 43 -9.94 -5.65 10.47
C ARG A 43 -8.80 -6.65 10.33
N SER A 44 -7.88 -6.42 9.39
CA SER A 44 -6.74 -7.29 9.15
C SER A 44 -5.53 -6.54 8.55
N PRO A 45 -4.32 -7.13 8.64
CA PRO A 45 -3.14 -6.59 7.96
C PRO A 45 -3.33 -6.43 6.45
N GLU A 46 -4.04 -7.37 5.80
CA GLU A 46 -4.33 -7.30 4.36
C GLU A 46 -5.20 -6.10 4.02
N GLN A 47 -6.16 -5.75 4.88
CA GLN A 47 -6.99 -4.58 4.66
C GLN A 47 -6.16 -3.29 4.74
N ALA A 48 -5.30 -3.16 5.76
CA ALA A 48 -4.40 -2.02 5.89
C ALA A 48 -3.49 -1.90 4.66
N ILE A 49 -2.84 -3.00 4.26
CA ILE A 49 -2.02 -3.03 3.02
C ILE A 49 -2.87 -2.62 1.80
N ALA A 50 -4.09 -3.13 1.67
CA ALA A 50 -4.96 -2.80 0.54
C ALA A 50 -5.36 -1.31 0.50
N ILE A 51 -5.62 -0.68 1.64
CA ILE A 51 -5.91 0.76 1.72
C ILE A 51 -4.69 1.56 1.25
N GLY A 52 -3.50 1.26 1.77
CA GLY A 52 -2.24 1.89 1.34
C GLY A 52 -1.97 1.72 -0.16
N LEU A 53 -2.15 0.51 -0.71
CA LEU A 53 -1.99 0.27 -2.15
C LEU A 53 -3.03 1.00 -3.02
N SER A 54 -4.23 1.24 -2.51
CA SER A 54 -5.24 2.06 -3.18
C SER A 54 -4.90 3.56 -3.10
N LYS A 55 -4.34 4.05 -1.99
CA LYS A 55 -3.80 5.42 -1.87
C LYS A 55 -2.69 5.64 -2.89
N ALA A 56 -1.70 4.74 -2.96
CA ALA A 56 -0.58 4.81 -3.89
C ALA A 56 -1.03 4.96 -5.36
N ARG A 57 -1.96 4.12 -5.82
CA ARG A 57 -2.49 4.20 -7.20
C ARG A 57 -3.17 5.53 -7.50
N ARG A 58 -3.93 6.07 -6.53
CA ARG A 58 -4.59 7.38 -6.67
C ARG A 58 -3.62 8.55 -6.58
N ALA A 59 -2.48 8.36 -5.94
CA ALA A 59 -1.40 9.33 -5.87
C ALA A 59 -0.58 9.38 -7.16
N GLY A 60 -0.72 8.41 -8.07
CA GLY A 60 -0.04 8.39 -9.37
C GLY A 60 0.99 7.26 -9.51
N VAL A 61 1.23 6.48 -8.46
CA VAL A 61 2.15 5.33 -8.53
C VAL A 61 1.65 4.34 -9.58
N LYS A 62 2.52 3.99 -10.54
CA LYS A 62 2.24 3.09 -11.67
C LYS A 62 2.20 1.61 -11.24
N LEU A 63 1.48 1.30 -10.16
CA LEU A 63 1.35 -0.04 -9.60
C LEU A 63 0.24 -0.83 -10.32
N PRO A 64 0.58 -1.85 -11.14
CA PRO A 64 -0.42 -2.58 -11.90
C PRO A 64 -1.44 -3.29 -10.99
N PRO A 65 -2.65 -3.60 -11.52
CA PRO A 65 -3.60 -4.46 -10.83
C PRO A 65 -2.99 -5.84 -10.54
N PRO A 66 -3.41 -6.51 -9.46
CA PRO A 66 -2.89 -7.84 -9.14
C PRO A 66 -3.29 -8.85 -10.22
N LYS A 67 -2.34 -9.69 -10.65
CA LYS A 67 -2.57 -10.73 -11.68
C LYS A 67 -3.61 -11.76 -11.21
N ARG A 68 -3.53 -12.15 -9.93
CA ARG A 68 -4.41 -13.14 -9.28
C ARG A 68 -5.31 -12.46 -8.24
N GLY A 69 -6.41 -13.12 -7.89
CA GLY A 69 -7.38 -12.64 -6.89
C GLY A 69 -8.73 -12.28 -7.47
N LYS A 70 -9.63 -11.81 -6.60
CA LYS A 70 -11.03 -11.51 -6.92
C LYS A 70 -11.14 -10.44 -8.00
N GLU A 71 -12.08 -10.64 -8.93
CA GLU A 71 -12.32 -9.71 -10.04
C GLU A 71 -12.63 -8.29 -9.54
N ARG A 72 -13.46 -8.18 -8.49
CA ARG A 72 -13.76 -6.91 -7.82
C ARG A 72 -12.50 -6.15 -7.40
N THR A 73 -11.50 -6.84 -6.87
CA THR A 73 -10.22 -6.23 -6.46
C THR A 73 -9.44 -5.73 -7.67
N LYS A 74 -9.42 -6.50 -8.77
CA LYS A 74 -8.76 -6.08 -10.02
C LYS A 74 -9.46 -4.86 -10.62
N ARG A 75 -10.80 -4.85 -10.68
CA ARG A 75 -11.59 -3.72 -11.18
C ARG A 75 -11.38 -2.47 -10.33
N GLN A 76 -11.33 -2.62 -9.00
CA GLN A 76 -11.05 -1.51 -8.09
C GLN A 76 -9.64 -0.95 -8.30
N ALA A 77 -8.61 -1.80 -8.44
CA ALA A 77 -7.24 -1.36 -8.72
C ALA A 77 -7.13 -0.63 -10.06
N LYS A 78 -7.78 -1.12 -11.12
CA LYS A 78 -7.88 -0.42 -12.42
C LYS A 78 -8.52 0.96 -12.28
N ARG A 79 -9.62 1.04 -11.51
CA ARG A 79 -10.31 2.31 -11.25
C ARG A 79 -9.43 3.30 -10.48
N ASP A 80 -8.70 2.82 -9.48
CA ASP A 80 -7.81 3.67 -8.68
C ASP A 80 -6.63 4.19 -9.51
N LEU A 81 -6.07 3.37 -10.41
CA LEU A 81 -5.08 3.82 -11.40
C LEU A 81 -5.63 4.87 -12.34
N ALA A 82 -6.83 4.65 -12.90
CA ALA A 82 -7.47 5.62 -13.78
C ALA A 82 -7.68 6.96 -13.08
N LYS A 83 -8.13 6.94 -11.82
CA LYS A 83 -8.28 8.15 -10.98
C LYS A 83 -6.97 8.85 -10.68
N GLY A 84 -5.86 8.11 -10.56
CA GLY A 84 -4.53 8.70 -10.40
C GLY A 84 -4.05 9.47 -11.64
N ARG A 85 -4.53 9.11 -12.83
CA ARG A 85 -4.19 9.76 -14.10
C ARG A 85 -5.05 10.99 -14.41
N THR A 86 -6.23 11.09 -13.82
CA THR A 86 -7.14 12.23 -14.08
C THR A 86 -6.76 13.44 -13.25
N ALA A 87 -6.54 14.60 -13.90
CA ALA A 87 -6.28 15.87 -13.22
C ALA A 87 -7.46 16.33 -12.34
N ARG A 88 -8.69 15.99 -12.74
CA ARG A 88 -9.91 16.41 -12.02
C ARG A 88 -10.23 15.47 -10.85
N ARG A 89 -9.75 15.80 -9.65
CA ARG A 89 -10.11 15.10 -8.40
C ARG A 89 -11.47 15.61 -7.87
N ARG A 90 -12.51 14.78 -7.99
CA ARG A 90 -13.78 15.01 -7.29
C ARG A 90 -13.62 14.79 -5.78
N LYS A 91 -13.93 15.80 -4.97
CA LYS A 91 -13.93 15.68 -3.51
C LYS A 91 -15.01 14.67 -3.07
N PRO A 92 -14.69 13.72 -2.17
CA PRO A 92 -15.70 12.84 -1.61
C PRO A 92 -16.67 13.63 -0.72
N SER A 93 -17.92 13.17 -0.63
CA SER A 93 -18.90 13.73 0.30
C SER A 93 -18.38 13.70 1.73
N ALA A 94 -18.39 14.85 2.41
CA ALA A 94 -17.92 14.98 3.79
C ALA A 94 -18.67 14.04 4.75
N LYS A 95 -20.00 13.90 4.59
CA LYS A 95 -20.83 12.97 5.38
C LYS A 95 -20.34 11.53 5.22
N ARG A 96 -20.06 11.11 3.99
CA ARG A 96 -19.58 9.76 3.68
C ARG A 96 -18.18 9.51 4.25
N SER A 97 -17.27 10.49 4.11
CA SER A 97 -15.93 10.41 4.68
C SER A 97 -15.95 10.28 6.21
N ARG A 98 -16.77 11.08 6.89
CA ARG A 98 -16.94 11.01 8.36
C ARG A 98 -17.51 9.67 8.80
N ALA A 99 -18.54 9.16 8.12
CA ALA A 99 -19.14 7.87 8.43
C ALA A 99 -18.12 6.72 8.30
N THR A 100 -17.37 6.69 7.19
CA THR A 100 -16.31 5.68 6.99
C THR A 100 -15.21 5.79 8.04
N LYS A 101 -14.75 7.00 8.38
CA LYS A 101 -13.72 7.20 9.42
C LYS A 101 -14.22 6.71 10.79
N ARG A 102 -15.47 7.02 11.17
CA ARG A 102 -16.08 6.53 12.41
C ARG A 102 -16.18 5.02 12.45
N ALA A 103 -16.55 4.38 11.34
CA ALA A 103 -16.59 2.93 11.25
C ALA A 103 -15.19 2.30 11.42
N LEU A 104 -14.19 2.82 10.71
CA LEU A 104 -12.81 2.32 10.81
C LEU A 104 -12.20 2.55 12.21
N LYS A 105 -12.56 3.62 12.91
CA LYS A 105 -12.11 3.86 14.31
C LYS A 105 -12.54 2.77 15.30
N ARG A 106 -13.61 2.04 15.02
CA ARG A 106 -14.08 0.92 15.84
C ARG A 106 -13.28 -0.37 15.58
N GLU A 107 -12.54 -0.43 14.49
CA GLU A 107 -11.73 -1.59 14.15
C GLU A 107 -10.46 -1.67 15.01
N SER A 108 -9.89 -2.87 15.13
CA SER A 108 -8.68 -3.04 15.94
C SER A 108 -7.46 -2.35 15.33
N ARG A 109 -6.57 -1.88 16.20
CA ARG A 109 -5.21 -1.40 15.82
C ARG A 109 -4.18 -2.52 15.75
N ARG A 110 -4.53 -3.71 16.26
CA ARG A 110 -3.62 -4.88 16.30
C ARG A 110 -3.21 -5.37 14.92
N SER A 111 -3.97 -5.02 13.87
CA SER A 111 -3.66 -5.31 12.48
C SER A 111 -2.34 -4.69 11.99
N ALA A 112 -1.93 -3.53 12.55
CA ALA A 112 -0.65 -2.89 12.23
C ALA A 112 0.49 -3.28 13.18
N SER A 113 0.25 -4.23 14.10
CA SER A 113 1.27 -4.70 15.05
C SER A 113 2.38 -5.48 14.36
N LYS A 114 3.60 -5.39 14.91
CA LYS A 114 4.78 -6.13 14.44
C LYS A 114 4.50 -7.64 14.35
N LYS A 115 3.78 -8.20 15.33
CA LYS A 115 3.41 -9.62 15.35
C LYS A 115 2.46 -9.99 14.20
N ALA A 116 1.44 -9.17 13.94
CA ALA A 116 0.49 -9.42 12.85
C ALA A 116 1.16 -9.34 11.48
N LEU A 117 2.00 -8.32 11.26
CA LEU A 117 2.75 -8.14 10.02
C LEU A 117 3.77 -9.26 9.81
N SER A 118 4.50 -9.68 10.86
CA SER A 118 5.43 -10.81 10.77
C SER A 118 4.73 -12.11 10.35
N ARG A 119 3.56 -12.41 10.93
CA ARG A 119 2.76 -13.59 10.54
C ARG A 119 2.29 -13.50 9.09
N HIS A 120 1.83 -12.33 8.64
CA HIS A 120 1.43 -12.12 7.25
C HIS A 120 2.62 -12.34 6.30
N ALA A 121 3.78 -11.73 6.58
CA ALA A 121 4.98 -11.88 5.78
C ALA A 121 5.45 -13.33 5.69
N LYS A 122 5.50 -14.06 6.81
CA LYS A 122 5.86 -15.49 6.85
C LYS A 122 4.90 -16.34 6.00
N ARG A 123 3.59 -16.11 6.10
CA ARG A 123 2.59 -16.82 5.30
C ARG A 123 2.76 -16.56 3.80
N VAL A 124 2.95 -15.30 3.40
CA VAL A 124 3.18 -14.95 1.98
C VAL A 124 4.49 -15.53 1.46
N ALA A 125 5.56 -15.53 2.27
CA ALA A 125 6.85 -16.10 1.89
C ALA A 125 6.77 -17.62 1.62
N ARG A 126 5.97 -18.35 2.42
CA ARG A 126 5.72 -19.80 2.22
C ARG A 126 5.01 -20.11 0.90
N GLN A 127 4.18 -19.20 0.38
CA GLN A 127 3.48 -19.38 -0.89
C GLN A 127 4.35 -19.12 -2.12
N ARG A 128 5.55 -18.53 -1.95
CA ARG A 128 6.47 -18.25 -3.07
C ARG A 128 7.36 -19.45 -3.34
N SER A 129 7.66 -19.70 -4.61
CA SER A 129 8.68 -20.70 -5.00
C SER A 129 10.08 -20.26 -4.56
N ALA A 130 11.00 -21.22 -4.42
CA ALA A 130 12.40 -20.95 -4.09
C ALA A 130 13.05 -19.98 -5.09
N LEU A 131 12.80 -20.17 -6.38
CA LEU A 131 13.27 -19.29 -7.45
C LEU A 131 12.77 -17.84 -7.27
N SER A 132 11.49 -17.65 -6.95
CA SER A 132 10.92 -16.33 -6.71
C SER A 132 11.56 -15.63 -5.51
N ARG A 133 11.84 -16.37 -4.42
CA ARG A 133 12.53 -15.84 -3.24
C ARG A 133 13.97 -15.43 -3.58
N SER A 134 14.71 -16.27 -4.30
CA SER A 134 16.08 -15.99 -4.75
C SER A 134 16.15 -14.76 -5.66
N ALA A 135 15.26 -14.66 -6.65
CA ALA A 135 15.19 -13.51 -7.55
C ALA A 135 14.90 -12.20 -6.79
N ALA A 136 13.99 -12.23 -5.82
CA ALA A 136 13.69 -11.07 -4.98
C ALA A 136 14.91 -10.63 -4.14
N ALA A 137 15.64 -11.57 -3.54
CA ALA A 137 16.86 -11.28 -2.78
C ALA A 137 17.96 -10.69 -3.66
N LYS A 138 18.22 -11.28 -4.84
CA LYS A 138 19.19 -10.75 -5.82
C LYS A 138 18.83 -9.33 -6.27
N LYS A 139 17.55 -9.06 -6.54
CA LYS A 139 17.07 -7.72 -6.89
C LYS A 139 17.33 -6.73 -5.76
N ALA A 140 17.01 -7.09 -4.52
CA ALA A 140 17.21 -6.24 -3.35
C ALA A 140 18.71 -5.91 -3.11
N ALA A 141 19.58 -6.91 -3.26
CA ALA A 141 21.03 -6.73 -3.15
C ALA A 141 21.56 -5.74 -4.22
N ARG A 142 21.10 -5.89 -5.48
CA ARG A 142 21.46 -4.97 -6.58
C ARG A 142 21.02 -3.53 -6.30
N THR A 143 19.79 -3.34 -5.82
CA THR A 143 19.28 -2.00 -5.48
C THR A 143 20.05 -1.39 -4.32
N ARG A 144 20.43 -2.19 -3.31
CA ARG A 144 21.23 -1.70 -2.17
C ARG A 144 22.63 -1.28 -2.59
N ARG A 145 23.28 -2.05 -3.48
CA ARG A 145 24.62 -1.75 -3.99
C ARG A 145 24.66 -0.46 -4.81
N ARG A 146 23.60 -0.10 -5.54
CA ARG A 146 23.51 1.14 -6.30
C ARG A 146 23.34 2.39 -5.42
N ARG A 147 22.99 2.22 -4.15
CA ARG A 147 22.79 3.28 -3.15
C ARG A 147 24.00 3.49 -2.23
N ARG A 148 24.96 2.56 -2.26
CA ARG A 148 26.31 2.75 -1.69
C ARG A 148 27.19 3.37 -2.76
#